data_AF-A0AAW1S266-F1
#
_entry.id   AF-A0AAW1S266-F1
#
_cell.length_a   1.000
_cell.length_b   1.000
_cell.length_c   1.000
_cell.angle_alpha   90.00
_cell.angle_beta   90.00
_cell.angle_gamma   90.00
#
_symmetry.space_group_name_H-M   'P 1'
#
loop_
_entity.id
_entity.type
_entity.pdbx_description
1 polymer ?
#
loop_
_entity_poly.entity_id
_entity_poly.type
_entity_poly.pdbx_seq_one_letter_code
_entity_poly.pdbx_strand_id
1 'polypeptide(L)'
;MPTTGITGLLSKLLCPFSFRDSPTAPGGRQSAAQLNRISPQQDPARELSSLVFTGISFEDLLQLELPHDLKVLSPCHLGVLHHLDGHHSGKVELEALMEFTSMARNHAYQAQGSHGMLLDSLAEFQAWSMQQLWHKVLLRPEGSSSFVAWMERILEQSDLAHQQDSARASRLRMPSLPAAKTDSQSRTTNGPDSAADGPTAEASLQTESGLASDASFGAAGNMDTQSDPQPTSRSDTSHGFQHWRQDCFRVDTVMALHGLLQAEVLQGISPQAFYELLQCASEEQGLAPLQDEVMDQLIPRPVIRGFLLSLAEGMRRVLTSICPSEE
;
A
#
# COMPACT_ATOMS: atom_id res chain seq x y z
N MET A 1 -9.37 7.70 13.33
CA MET A 1 -9.65 6.91 14.55
C MET A 1 -8.34 6.23 14.98
N PRO A 2 -8.08 5.90 16.26
CA PRO A 2 -6.76 6.07 16.88
C PRO A 2 -5.74 4.98 16.52
N THR A 3 -5.23 4.97 15.28
CA THR A 3 -3.90 4.42 15.00
C THR A 3 -2.83 5.17 15.78
N THR A 4 -3.10 6.43 16.15
CA THR A 4 -2.26 7.30 16.99
C THR A 4 -1.72 6.65 18.26
N GLY A 5 -2.45 5.67 18.84
CA GLY A 5 -1.95 4.91 19.99
C GLY A 5 -0.73 4.06 19.62
N ILE A 6 -0.86 3.23 18.58
CA ILE A 6 0.21 2.34 18.09
C ILE A 6 1.36 3.16 17.52
N THR A 7 1.08 4.18 16.70
CA THR A 7 2.11 5.04 16.10
C THR A 7 2.94 5.74 17.17
N GLY A 8 2.27 6.33 18.18
CA GLY A 8 2.95 7.04 19.27
C GLY A 8 3.76 6.11 20.17
N LEU A 9 3.31 4.86 20.34
CA LEU A 9 3.99 3.87 21.16
C LEU A 9 5.21 3.29 20.43
N LEU A 10 5.08 2.95 19.15
CA LEU A 10 6.20 2.50 18.32
C LEU A 10 7.24 3.60 18.13
N SER A 11 6.82 4.85 17.91
CA SER A 11 7.73 5.99 17.85
C SER A 11 8.57 6.09 19.13
N LYS A 12 7.96 5.94 20.31
CA LYS A 12 8.67 5.91 21.60
C LYS A 12 9.62 4.70 21.74
N LEU A 13 9.21 3.52 21.28
CA LEU A 13 10.03 2.31 21.31
C LEU A 13 11.19 2.31 20.32
N LEU A 14 11.08 3.05 19.22
CA LEU A 14 12.14 3.26 18.24
C LEU A 14 13.08 4.41 18.65
N CYS A 15 12.63 5.29 19.56
CA CYS A 15 13.38 6.45 20.11
C CYS A 15 14.17 6.26 21.44
N PRO A 16 14.43 5.07 22.03
CA PRO A 16 14.87 4.99 23.43
C PRO A 16 16.29 5.54 23.68
N PHE A 17 17.02 5.92 22.63
CA PHE A 17 18.35 6.50 22.71
C PHE A 17 18.43 7.82 21.93
N SER A 18 17.55 8.78 22.22
CA SER A 18 17.97 10.18 22.06
C SER A 18 19.17 10.39 22.97
N PHE A 19 20.35 10.30 22.34
CA PHE A 19 21.69 10.68 22.81
C PHE A 19 21.67 11.27 24.23
N ARG A 20 21.64 10.39 25.24
CA ARG A 20 21.59 10.81 26.64
C ARG A 20 22.97 11.38 26.96
N ASP A 21 23.01 12.70 26.99
CA ASP A 21 23.98 13.55 27.68
C ASP A 21 25.46 13.24 27.39
N SER A 22 26.01 13.93 26.38
CA SER A 22 27.44 14.25 26.45
C SER A 22 27.68 15.03 27.75
N PRO A 23 28.47 14.50 28.71
CA PRO A 23 28.60 15.09 30.03
C PRO A 23 29.64 16.21 30.00
N THR A 24 29.36 17.34 29.34
CA THR A 24 30.29 18.48 29.32
C THR A 24 29.67 19.87 29.45
N ALA A 25 28.36 20.03 29.65
CA ALA A 25 27.76 21.34 29.90
C ALA A 25 27.27 21.49 31.36
N PRO A 26 28.00 22.21 32.24
CA PRO A 26 27.53 22.52 33.58
C PRO A 26 26.65 23.76 33.52
N GLY A 27 25.33 23.61 33.68
CA GLY A 27 24.45 24.73 34.02
C GLY A 27 23.11 24.75 33.31
N GLY A 28 22.12 24.06 33.88
CA GLY A 28 20.74 24.18 33.43
C GLY A 28 19.80 23.27 34.21
N ARG A 29 19.40 23.67 35.42
CA ARG A 29 18.32 23.00 36.16
C ARG A 29 16.98 23.31 35.47
N GLN A 30 16.56 22.50 34.51
CA GLN A 30 15.16 22.47 34.08
C GLN A 30 14.36 21.50 34.96
N SER A 31 13.21 21.99 35.41
CA SER A 31 12.36 21.36 36.43
C SER A 31 11.67 20.10 35.90
N ALA A 32 11.90 18.97 36.57
CA ALA A 32 11.29 17.66 36.29
C ALA A 32 9.76 17.59 36.48
N ALA A 33 9.08 18.72 36.69
CA ALA A 33 7.66 18.78 37.03
C ALA A 33 6.69 18.83 35.83
N GLN A 34 7.18 18.87 34.57
CA GLN A 34 6.32 19.04 33.38
C GLN A 34 6.03 17.76 32.57
N LEU A 35 6.56 16.59 32.96
CA LEU A 35 6.39 15.33 32.19
C LEU A 35 5.22 14.43 32.63
N ASN A 36 4.40 14.83 33.62
CA ASN A 36 3.39 13.96 34.24
C ASN A 36 1.91 14.26 33.92
N ARG A 37 1.59 14.90 32.80
CA ARG A 37 0.20 15.02 32.31
C ARG A 37 -0.05 14.09 31.12
N ILE A 38 -0.01 12.78 31.37
CA ILE A 38 -0.51 11.77 30.43
C ILE A 38 -1.84 11.26 31.00
N SER A 39 -2.92 11.34 30.22
CA SER A 39 -4.25 10.85 30.61
C SER A 39 -4.19 9.37 31.02
N PRO A 40 -4.84 8.95 32.12
CA PRO A 40 -4.72 7.61 32.69
C PRO A 40 -5.51 6.50 31.94
N GLN A 41 -5.78 6.65 30.63
CA GLN A 41 -6.83 5.85 29.98
C GLN A 41 -6.39 4.67 29.10
N GLN A 42 -5.10 4.49 28.81
CA GLN A 42 -4.64 3.30 28.05
C GLN A 42 -3.37 2.73 28.69
N ASP A 43 -3.43 1.45 29.07
CA ASP A 43 -2.29 0.69 29.55
C ASP A 43 -1.42 0.29 28.34
N PRO A 44 -0.25 0.92 28.13
CA PRO A 44 0.59 0.67 26.97
C PRO A 44 1.08 -0.80 26.91
N ALA A 45 1.17 -1.48 28.04
CA ALA A 45 1.58 -2.89 28.09
C ALA A 45 0.54 -3.80 27.44
N ARG A 46 -0.75 -3.46 27.55
CA ARG A 46 -1.85 -4.24 26.95
C ARG A 46 -1.89 -4.07 25.44
N GLU A 47 -1.64 -2.85 24.94
CA GLU A 47 -1.58 -2.57 23.49
C GLU A 47 -0.38 -3.27 22.84
N LEU A 48 0.79 -3.23 23.51
CA LEU A 48 1.97 -3.97 23.07
C LEU A 48 1.73 -5.48 23.02
N SER A 49 1.11 -6.04 24.06
CA SER A 49 0.82 -7.47 24.10
C SER A 49 -0.12 -7.90 22.98
N SER A 50 -1.07 -7.04 22.57
CA SER A 50 -1.93 -7.31 21.42
C SER A 50 -1.15 -7.29 20.10
N LEU A 51 -0.27 -6.30 19.91
CA LEU A 51 0.53 -6.14 18.70
C LEU A 51 1.49 -7.32 18.47
N VAL A 52 2.14 -7.78 19.54
CA VAL A 52 3.04 -8.95 19.52
C VAL A 52 2.30 -10.19 19.00
N PHE A 53 1.00 -10.32 19.28
CA PHE A 53 0.24 -11.51 18.87
C PHE A 53 -0.35 -11.41 17.45
N THR A 54 -0.73 -10.21 16.99
CA THR A 54 -1.47 -10.06 15.73
C THR A 54 -0.61 -9.68 14.52
N GLY A 55 0.62 -9.20 14.77
CA GLY A 55 1.46 -8.53 13.79
C GLY A 55 0.96 -7.12 13.47
N ILE A 56 1.82 -6.31 12.88
CA ILE A 56 1.53 -4.98 12.34
C ILE A 56 1.09 -5.15 10.90
N SER A 57 -0.10 -4.66 10.54
CA SER A 57 -0.58 -4.70 9.16
C SER A 57 0.23 -3.75 8.28
N PHE A 58 0.25 -3.99 6.97
CA PHE A 58 0.93 -3.09 6.03
C PHE A 58 0.35 -1.67 6.09
N GLU A 59 -0.96 -1.52 6.18
CA GLU A 59 -1.63 -0.21 6.30
C GLU A 59 -1.21 0.53 7.58
N ASP A 60 -1.14 -0.18 8.71
CA ASP A 60 -0.64 0.41 9.97
C ASP A 60 0.83 0.80 9.85
N LEU A 61 1.63 0.00 9.14
CA LEU A 61 3.05 0.26 8.90
C LEU A 61 3.26 1.53 8.06
N LEU A 62 2.41 1.76 7.05
CA LEU A 62 2.42 2.97 6.22
C LEU A 62 2.08 4.23 7.02
N GLN A 63 1.25 4.09 8.05
CA GLN A 63 0.87 5.18 8.94
C GLN A 63 1.90 5.42 10.06
N LEU A 64 3.00 4.65 10.13
CA LEU A 64 4.05 4.86 11.12
C LEU A 64 4.84 6.14 10.85
N GLU A 65 4.70 7.09 11.77
CA GLU A 65 5.61 8.23 11.86
C GLU A 65 6.96 7.78 12.43
N LEU A 66 7.89 7.48 11.53
CA LEU A 66 9.26 7.18 11.91
C LEU A 66 9.98 8.44 12.42
N PRO A 67 10.89 8.29 13.40
CA PRO A 67 11.79 9.35 13.84
C PRO A 67 12.52 10.01 12.66
N HIS A 68 12.85 11.31 12.76
CA HIS A 68 13.44 12.07 11.65
C HIS A 68 14.72 11.46 11.06
N ASP A 69 15.53 10.81 11.90
CA ASP A 69 16.74 10.08 11.55
C ASP A 69 16.47 8.75 10.81
N LEU A 70 15.24 8.23 10.90
CA LEU A 70 14.79 7.00 10.25
C LEU A 70 13.74 7.25 9.14
N LYS A 71 13.33 8.50 8.88
CA LYS A 71 12.34 8.82 7.84
C LYS A 71 12.74 8.36 6.43
N VAL A 72 14.03 8.14 6.20
CA VAL A 72 14.53 7.61 4.93
C VAL A 72 14.18 6.13 4.76
N LEU A 73 14.00 5.37 5.84
CA LEU A 73 13.47 4.01 5.79
C LEU A 73 11.97 4.07 5.46
N SER A 74 11.65 4.32 4.19
CA SER A 74 10.28 4.20 3.73
C SER A 74 9.83 2.75 3.92
N PRO A 75 8.86 2.46 4.80
CA PRO A 75 8.30 1.11 4.96
C PRO A 75 7.57 0.65 3.68
N CYS A 76 7.32 1.58 2.75
CA CYS A 76 6.77 1.33 1.43
C CYS A 76 7.81 0.77 0.44
N HIS A 77 9.10 0.74 0.80
CA HIS A 77 10.11 0.20 -0.08
C HIS A 77 10.03 -1.34 -0.09
N LEU A 78 9.70 -1.92 -1.24
CA LEU A 78 9.41 -3.35 -1.39
C LEU A 78 10.49 -4.28 -0.80
N GLY A 79 11.77 -3.97 -1.01
CA GLY A 79 12.87 -4.75 -0.44
C GLY A 79 12.94 -4.69 1.09
N VAL A 80 12.56 -3.56 1.69
CA VAL A 80 12.49 -3.39 3.15
C VAL A 80 11.33 -4.18 3.71
N LEU A 81 10.15 -4.06 3.07
CA LEU A 81 8.96 -4.80 3.49
C LEU A 81 9.19 -6.32 3.43
N HIS A 82 9.82 -6.83 2.37
CA HIS A 82 10.18 -8.24 2.27
C HIS A 82 11.14 -8.68 3.38
N HIS A 83 12.07 -7.83 3.79
CA HIS A 83 12.99 -8.14 4.88
C HIS A 83 12.28 -8.17 6.24
N LEU A 84 11.35 -7.23 6.45
CA LEU A 84 10.55 -7.11 7.66
C LEU A 84 9.55 -8.25 7.83
N ASP A 85 8.92 -8.69 6.74
CA ASP A 85 7.99 -9.83 6.71
C ASP A 85 8.73 -11.13 6.42
N GLY A 86 9.62 -11.55 7.32
CA GLY A 86 10.47 -12.74 7.13
C GLY A 86 9.70 -14.06 6.93
N HIS A 87 8.44 -14.10 7.34
CA HIS A 87 7.52 -15.23 7.15
C HIS A 87 6.63 -15.11 5.91
N HIS A 88 6.74 -14.00 5.18
CA HIS A 88 5.93 -13.68 3.99
C HIS A 88 4.43 -13.83 4.25
N SER A 89 3.99 -13.40 5.42
CA SER A 89 2.61 -13.50 5.92
C SER A 89 1.72 -12.34 5.46
N GLY A 90 2.31 -11.27 4.93
CA GLY A 90 1.65 -9.98 4.68
C GLY A 90 1.57 -9.10 5.93
N LYS A 91 2.24 -9.48 7.02
CA LYS A 91 2.28 -8.74 8.30
C LYS A 91 3.71 -8.64 8.82
N VAL A 92 4.00 -7.57 9.54
CA VAL A 92 5.31 -7.35 10.14
C VAL A 92 5.25 -7.65 11.63
N GLU A 93 6.11 -8.56 12.09
CA GLU A 93 6.27 -8.81 13.53
C GLU A 93 7.02 -7.64 14.19
N LEU A 94 6.65 -7.32 15.43
CA LEU A 94 7.27 -6.20 16.15
C LEU A 94 8.76 -6.44 16.38
N GLU A 95 9.11 -7.68 16.68
CA GLU A 95 10.48 -8.16 16.87
C GLU A 95 11.30 -7.95 15.60
N ALA A 96 10.77 -8.33 14.44
CA ALA A 96 11.42 -8.13 13.14
C ALA A 96 11.62 -6.64 12.83
N LEU A 97 10.65 -5.79 13.15
CA LEU A 97 10.77 -4.34 13.01
C LEU A 97 11.87 -3.75 13.92
N MET A 98 11.94 -4.19 15.17
CA MET A 98 12.99 -3.78 16.10
C MET A 98 14.38 -4.24 15.65
N GLU A 99 14.50 -5.48 15.19
CA GLU A 99 15.75 -6.02 14.67
C GLU A 99 16.21 -5.24 13.43
N PHE A 100 15.31 -5.01 12.48
CA PHE A 100 15.60 -4.26 11.26
C PHE A 100 16.03 -2.82 11.54
N THR A 101 15.34 -2.12 12.45
CA THR A 101 15.75 -0.75 12.84
C THR A 101 17.11 -0.73 13.56
N SER A 102 17.42 -1.76 14.35
CA SER A 102 18.76 -1.93 14.94
C SER A 102 19.82 -2.14 13.86
N MET A 103 19.56 -3.01 12.87
CA MET A 103 20.47 -3.25 11.75
C MET A 103 20.71 -1.97 10.94
N ALA A 104 19.66 -1.25 10.56
CA ALA A 104 19.77 0.00 9.80
C ALA A 104 20.60 1.04 10.56
N ARG A 105 20.40 1.16 11.87
CA ARG A 105 21.17 2.07 12.73
C ARG A 105 22.63 1.64 12.84
N ASN A 106 22.91 0.36 13.02
CA ASN A 106 24.28 -0.16 13.07
C ASN A 106 25.01 0.07 11.74
N HIS A 107 24.32 -0.11 10.61
CA HIS A 107 24.86 0.20 9.28
C HIS A 107 25.21 1.69 9.15
N ALA A 108 24.28 2.57 9.55
CA ALA A 108 24.53 4.01 9.58
C ALA A 108 25.73 4.41 10.45
N TYR A 109 25.90 3.80 11.63
CA TYR A 109 27.06 4.08 12.49
C TYR A 109 28.38 3.60 11.89
N GLN A 110 28.39 2.46 11.20
CA GLN A 110 29.59 1.97 10.53
C GLN A 110 30.00 2.91 9.38
N ALA A 111 29.03 3.45 8.64
CA ALA A 111 29.28 4.41 7.57
C ALA A 111 29.80 5.78 8.07
N GLN A 112 29.39 6.22 9.28
CA GLN A 112 29.82 7.49 9.86
C GLN A 112 31.33 7.57 10.18
N GLY A 113 32.02 6.43 10.34
CA GLY A 113 33.48 6.40 10.45
C GLY A 113 34.18 6.93 9.19
N SER A 114 33.46 7.06 8.08
CA SER A 114 33.97 7.40 6.75
C SER A 114 33.34 8.67 6.18
N HIS A 115 33.19 9.76 6.96
CA HIS A 115 32.77 11.09 6.46
C HIS A 115 31.46 11.18 5.63
N GLY A 116 30.73 10.07 5.46
CA GLY A 116 29.52 9.96 4.65
C GLY A 116 28.29 10.51 5.37
N MET A 117 27.38 11.11 4.61
CA MET A 117 26.10 11.59 5.15
C MET A 117 25.21 10.39 5.52
N LEU A 118 24.49 10.49 6.64
CA LEU A 118 23.52 9.50 7.12
C LEU A 118 22.52 9.09 6.02
N LEU A 119 22.13 10.04 5.16
CA LEU A 119 21.21 9.82 4.05
C LEU A 119 21.72 8.78 3.05
N ASP A 120 23.01 8.83 2.70
CA ASP A 120 23.60 7.90 1.74
C ASP A 120 23.57 6.47 2.30
N SER A 121 23.89 6.32 3.59
CA SER A 121 23.90 5.01 4.27
C SER A 121 22.53 4.32 4.32
N LEU A 122 21.44 5.11 4.32
CA LEU A 122 20.07 4.57 4.34
C LEU A 122 19.59 4.20 2.95
N ALA A 123 19.94 4.99 1.92
CA ALA A 123 19.68 4.63 0.53
C ALA A 123 20.45 3.36 0.15
N GLU A 124 21.71 3.22 0.57
CA GLU A 124 22.51 1.99 0.43
C GLU A 124 21.82 0.80 1.11
N PHE A 125 21.28 1.00 2.31
CA PHE A 125 20.58 -0.08 3.03
C PHE A 125 19.26 -0.50 2.35
N GLN A 126 18.52 0.44 1.76
CA GLN A 126 17.35 0.14 0.94
C GLN A 126 17.73 -0.63 -0.32
N ALA A 127 18.78 -0.19 -1.03
CA ALA A 127 19.31 -0.88 -2.20
C ALA A 127 19.76 -2.30 -1.85
N TRP A 128 20.47 -2.48 -0.73
CA TRP A 128 20.84 -3.79 -0.22
C TRP A 128 19.59 -4.66 0.06
N SER A 129 18.57 -4.10 0.71
CA SER A 129 17.33 -4.83 0.99
C SER A 129 16.61 -5.27 -0.29
N MET A 130 16.59 -4.40 -1.32
CA MET A 130 16.07 -4.73 -2.65
C MET A 130 16.87 -5.86 -3.30
N GLN A 131 18.19 -5.79 -3.24
CA GLN A 131 19.07 -6.83 -3.75
C GLN A 131 18.81 -8.17 -3.04
N GLN A 132 18.60 -8.17 -1.71
CA GLN A 132 18.28 -9.39 -0.96
C GLN A 132 16.93 -10.00 -1.37
N LEU A 133 15.90 -9.17 -1.58
CA LEU A 133 14.61 -9.62 -2.13
C LEU A 133 14.84 -10.35 -3.45
N TRP A 134 15.49 -9.68 -4.41
CA TRP A 134 15.69 -10.24 -5.73
C TRP A 134 16.62 -11.46 -5.73
N HIS A 135 17.67 -11.48 -4.91
CA HIS A 135 18.52 -12.66 -4.77
C HIS A 135 17.73 -13.88 -4.26
N LYS A 136 16.82 -13.69 -3.30
CA LYS A 136 15.96 -14.76 -2.76
C LYS A 136 14.88 -15.21 -3.75
N VAL A 137 14.33 -14.28 -4.53
CA VAL A 137 13.24 -14.51 -5.49
C VAL A 137 13.74 -15.04 -6.83
N LEU A 138 14.93 -14.65 -7.29
CA LEU A 138 15.36 -14.90 -8.66
C LEU A 138 16.31 -16.09 -8.79
N LEU A 139 17.07 -16.41 -7.73
CA LEU A 139 17.97 -17.56 -7.75
C LEU A 139 17.29 -18.88 -7.41
N ARG A 140 16.03 -18.84 -6.97
CA ARG A 140 15.25 -20.04 -6.69
C ARG A 140 14.32 -20.32 -7.88
N PRO A 141 14.23 -21.58 -8.36
CA PRO A 141 13.29 -21.93 -9.43
C PRO A 141 11.84 -21.54 -9.14
N GLU A 142 11.44 -21.66 -7.87
CA GLU A 142 10.09 -21.34 -7.37
C GLU A 142 9.96 -19.90 -6.85
N GLY A 143 11.00 -19.08 -6.99
CA GLY A 143 11.05 -17.80 -6.31
C GLY A 143 10.07 -16.78 -6.88
N SER A 144 9.82 -16.77 -8.19
CA SER A 144 8.75 -15.93 -8.80
C SER A 144 7.37 -16.30 -8.25
N SER A 145 7.03 -17.59 -8.17
CA SER A 145 5.78 -18.07 -7.58
C SER A 145 5.66 -17.68 -6.11
N SER A 146 6.76 -17.79 -5.37
CA SER A 146 6.83 -17.41 -3.95
C SER A 146 6.64 -15.90 -3.74
N PHE A 147 7.24 -15.08 -4.59
CA PHE A 147 7.09 -13.62 -4.58
C PHE A 147 5.64 -13.22 -4.84
N VAL A 148 5.01 -13.82 -5.85
CA VAL A 148 3.61 -13.54 -6.19
C VAL A 148 2.68 -13.92 -5.05
N ALA A 149 2.87 -15.11 -4.46
CA ALA A 149 2.09 -15.54 -3.31
C ALA A 149 2.26 -14.61 -2.09
N TRP A 150 3.47 -14.09 -1.87
CA TRP A 150 3.73 -13.11 -0.83
C TRP A 150 3.01 -11.78 -1.08
N MET A 151 3.12 -11.25 -2.30
CA MET A 151 2.44 -10.03 -2.70
C MET A 151 0.91 -10.16 -2.62
N GLU A 152 0.35 -11.29 -3.05
CA GLU A 152 -1.08 -11.57 -2.90
C GLU A 152 -1.53 -11.52 -1.43
N ARG A 153 -0.74 -12.07 -0.49
CA ARG A 153 -1.06 -11.99 0.94
C ARG A 153 -1.05 -10.55 1.46
N ILE A 154 -0.10 -9.73 1.02
CA ILE A 154 -0.08 -8.29 1.37
C ILE A 154 -1.38 -7.63 0.92
N LEU A 155 -1.78 -7.86 -0.35
CA LEU A 155 -3.00 -7.28 -0.91
C LEU A 155 -4.26 -7.80 -0.22
N GLU A 156 -4.32 -9.08 0.16
CA GLU A 156 -5.41 -9.64 0.94
C GLU A 156 -5.55 -8.99 2.32
N GLN A 157 -4.43 -8.68 2.99
CA GLN A 157 -4.47 -7.96 4.27
C GLN A 157 -4.99 -6.53 4.09
N SER A 158 -4.55 -5.82 3.05
CA SER A 158 -5.04 -4.48 2.72
C SER A 158 -6.54 -4.50 2.40
N ASP A 159 -7.00 -5.45 1.58
CA ASP A 159 -8.42 -5.55 1.23
C ASP A 159 -9.28 -5.84 2.46
N LEU A 160 -8.83 -6.75 3.33
CA LEU A 160 -9.52 -7.07 4.58
C LEU A 160 -9.63 -5.85 5.50
N ALA A 161 -8.57 -5.04 5.60
CA ALA A 161 -8.58 -3.81 6.38
C ALA A 161 -9.65 -2.84 5.86
N HIS A 162 -9.70 -2.61 4.54
CA HIS A 162 -10.71 -1.75 3.91
C HIS A 162 -12.14 -2.29 4.08
N GLN A 163 -12.34 -3.61 4.04
CA GLN A 163 -13.65 -4.22 4.29
C GLN A 163 -14.11 -3.99 5.74
N GLN A 164 -13.20 -4.14 6.71
CA GLN A 164 -13.50 -3.89 8.12
C GLN A 164 -13.87 -2.44 8.37
N ASP A 165 -13.14 -1.49 7.77
CA ASP A 165 -13.42 -0.06 7.92
C ASP A 165 -14.74 0.34 7.25
N SER A 166 -15.04 -0.20 6.06
CA SER A 166 -16.34 0.00 5.40
C SER A 166 -17.50 -0.57 6.22
N ALA A 167 -17.34 -1.76 6.80
CA ALA A 167 -18.34 -2.37 7.68
C ALA A 167 -18.55 -1.54 8.96
N ARG A 168 -17.47 -1.00 9.54
CA ARG A 168 -17.54 -0.11 10.72
C ARG A 168 -18.24 1.20 10.40
N ALA A 169 -17.89 1.85 9.28
CA ALA A 169 -18.54 3.07 8.83
C ALA A 169 -20.05 2.87 8.61
N SER A 170 -20.43 1.74 8.00
CA SER A 170 -21.84 1.36 7.79
C SER A 170 -22.60 1.17 9.11
N ARG A 171 -21.96 0.59 10.14
CA ARG A 171 -22.56 0.45 11.48
C ARG A 171 -22.71 1.77 12.23
N LEU A 172 -21.83 2.74 11.98
CA LEU A 172 -21.93 4.07 12.58
C LEU A 172 -23.01 4.93 11.91
N ARG A 173 -23.34 4.67 10.64
CA ARG A 173 -24.52 5.21 9.95
C ARG A 173 -25.82 4.51 10.39
N MET A 174 -25.98 4.26 11.69
CA MET A 174 -27.28 3.89 12.24
C MET A 174 -28.28 4.97 11.80
N PRO A 175 -29.44 4.60 11.23
CA PRO A 175 -30.45 5.59 10.88
C PRO A 175 -30.74 6.38 12.14
N SER A 176 -30.58 7.71 12.06
CA SER A 176 -31.01 8.61 13.11
C SER A 176 -32.40 8.15 13.54
N LEU A 177 -32.51 7.66 14.79
CA LEU A 177 -33.79 7.27 15.40
C LEU A 177 -34.80 8.33 14.98
N PRO A 178 -35.94 7.95 14.35
CA PRO A 178 -36.90 8.92 13.86
C PRO A 178 -37.16 9.87 15.02
N ALA A 179 -36.76 11.13 14.85
CA ALA A 179 -36.97 12.15 15.86
C ALA A 179 -38.44 12.04 16.20
N ALA A 180 -38.73 11.66 17.45
CA ALA A 180 -40.09 11.53 17.92
C ALA A 180 -40.82 12.79 17.46
N LYS A 181 -41.87 12.62 16.65
CA LYS A 181 -42.69 13.72 16.15
C LYS A 181 -43.19 14.48 17.38
N THR A 182 -42.47 15.50 17.79
CA THR A 182 -43.01 16.55 18.64
C THR A 182 -43.93 17.33 17.72
N ASP A 183 -45.19 16.91 17.72
CA ASP A 183 -46.29 17.67 17.14
C ASP A 183 -46.28 19.05 17.81
N SER A 184 -45.64 20.01 17.15
CA SER A 184 -45.78 21.43 17.44
C SER A 184 -46.19 22.09 16.14
N GLN A 185 -47.50 22.07 15.94
CA GLN A 185 -48.20 23.04 15.12
C GLN A 185 -47.69 24.43 15.47
N SER A 186 -47.17 25.18 14.50
CA SER A 186 -47.79 26.46 14.13
C SER A 186 -47.01 27.25 13.07
N ARG A 187 -47.82 27.84 12.18
CA ARG A 187 -47.68 29.17 11.57
C ARG A 187 -46.76 29.34 10.35
N THR A 188 -47.46 29.27 9.22
CA THR A 188 -47.39 30.16 8.05
C THR A 188 -46.90 31.58 8.34
N THR A 189 -45.94 32.07 7.53
CA THR A 189 -46.05 33.38 6.85
C THR A 189 -45.20 33.39 5.58
N ASN A 190 -45.85 33.86 4.51
CA ASN A 190 -45.33 34.14 3.18
C ASN A 190 -44.26 35.24 3.17
N GLY A 191 -43.40 35.24 2.15
CA GLY A 191 -42.67 36.44 1.72
C GLY A 191 -41.43 36.16 0.86
N PRO A 192 -41.04 37.06 -0.05
CA PRO A 192 -40.96 36.75 -1.48
C PRO A 192 -39.54 36.77 -2.09
N ASP A 193 -39.52 36.34 -3.35
CA ASP A 193 -38.53 36.53 -4.42
C ASP A 193 -37.43 37.57 -4.16
N SER A 194 -36.19 37.15 -4.40
CA SER A 194 -35.16 38.08 -4.86
C SER A 194 -34.15 37.37 -5.75
N ALA A 195 -34.18 37.78 -7.01
CA ALA A 195 -33.24 37.45 -8.06
C ALA A 195 -31.87 38.10 -7.79
N ALA A 196 -30.79 37.40 -8.11
CA ALA A 196 -29.50 38.01 -8.42
C ALA A 196 -28.69 37.09 -9.33
N ASP A 197 -28.68 37.46 -10.61
CA ASP A 197 -27.71 37.05 -11.62
C ASP A 197 -26.29 37.47 -11.19
N GLY A 198 -25.31 36.59 -11.44
CA GLY A 198 -23.89 36.90 -11.33
C GLY A 198 -23.11 36.11 -12.40
N PRO A 199 -22.35 36.76 -13.30
CA PRO A 199 -21.59 36.06 -14.33
C PRO A 199 -20.30 35.49 -13.73
N THR A 200 -20.05 34.20 -13.96
CA THR A 200 -18.79 33.55 -13.59
C THR A 200 -17.90 33.50 -14.84
N ALA A 201 -16.72 34.10 -14.74
CA ALA A 201 -15.73 34.17 -15.80
C ALA A 201 -15.12 32.79 -16.09
N GLU A 202 -15.17 32.38 -17.35
CA GLU A 202 -14.40 31.27 -17.91
C GLU A 202 -12.92 31.67 -18.02
N ALA A 203 -12.05 30.88 -17.39
CA ALA A 203 -10.62 30.89 -17.66
C ALA A 203 -10.23 29.53 -18.25
N SER A 204 -10.26 29.46 -19.58
CA SER A 204 -9.70 28.35 -20.37
C SER A 204 -8.18 28.34 -20.25
N LEU A 205 -7.63 27.34 -19.59
CA LEU A 205 -6.22 26.97 -19.70
C LEU A 205 -6.14 25.70 -20.55
N GLN A 206 -5.87 25.90 -21.85
CA GLN A 206 -5.37 24.85 -22.73
C GLN A 206 -3.92 24.59 -22.34
N THR A 207 -3.63 23.38 -21.86
CA THR A 207 -2.26 22.87 -21.75
C THR A 207 -2.15 21.71 -22.72
N GLU A 208 -1.58 22.00 -23.90
CA GLU A 208 -1.18 21.00 -24.87
C GLU A 208 -0.01 20.20 -24.29
N SER A 209 -0.20 18.89 -24.10
CA SER A 209 0.89 17.94 -23.87
C SER A 209 0.89 16.94 -25.01
N GLY A 210 1.64 17.28 -26.06
CA GLY A 210 2.01 16.36 -27.11
C GLY A 210 3.29 15.63 -26.71
N LEU A 211 3.18 14.36 -26.35
CA LEU A 211 4.27 13.40 -26.42
C LEU A 211 3.73 12.11 -27.03
N ALA A 212 4.07 11.93 -28.30
CA ALA A 212 3.79 10.73 -29.06
C ALA A 212 4.62 9.56 -28.54
N SER A 213 3.93 8.47 -28.25
CA SER A 213 4.46 7.14 -28.00
C SER A 213 5.05 6.56 -29.29
N ASP A 214 6.25 5.99 -29.22
CA ASP A 214 6.72 5.05 -30.23
C ASP A 214 7.50 3.92 -29.54
N ALA A 215 6.76 2.88 -29.14
CA ALA A 215 7.30 1.62 -28.65
C ALA A 215 6.67 0.49 -29.48
N SER A 216 7.29 0.23 -30.62
CA SER A 216 6.98 -0.89 -31.50
C SER A 216 7.48 -2.20 -30.87
N PHE A 217 6.55 -3.02 -30.35
CA PHE A 217 6.82 -4.41 -29.98
C PHE A 217 6.42 -5.32 -31.15
N GLY A 218 7.42 -5.90 -31.81
CA GLY A 218 7.23 -6.86 -32.89
C GLY A 218 6.75 -8.21 -32.37
N ALA A 219 5.53 -8.59 -32.74
CA ALA A 219 5.02 -9.95 -32.61
C ALA A 219 5.19 -10.70 -33.94
N ALA A 220 6.15 -11.61 -34.00
CA ALA A 220 6.25 -12.60 -35.07
C ALA A 220 5.37 -13.80 -34.72
N GLY A 221 4.46 -14.13 -35.62
CA GLY A 221 3.45 -15.18 -35.45
C GLY A 221 3.96 -16.61 -35.63
N ASN A 222 3.11 -17.54 -35.22
CA ASN A 222 2.94 -18.83 -35.87
C ASN A 222 1.47 -19.23 -35.73
N MET A 223 0.83 -19.42 -36.89
CA MET A 223 -0.57 -19.78 -37.06
C MET A 223 -0.63 -21.30 -37.27
N ASP A 224 -0.99 -22.06 -36.23
CA ASP A 224 -1.39 -23.45 -36.37
C ASP A 224 -2.90 -23.54 -36.16
N THR A 225 -3.59 -23.81 -37.26
CA THR A 225 -5.05 -23.97 -37.35
C THR A 225 -5.44 -25.33 -36.78
N GLN A 226 -5.93 -25.35 -35.53
CA GLN A 226 -6.50 -26.55 -34.91
C GLN A 226 -8.02 -26.40 -34.75
N SER A 227 -8.75 -27.43 -35.17
CA SER A 227 -10.20 -27.45 -35.33
C SER A 227 -10.94 -27.37 -33.99
N ASP A 228 -11.84 -26.39 -33.86
CA ASP A 228 -12.63 -26.15 -32.66
C ASP A 228 -13.82 -27.14 -32.51
N PRO A 229 -14.00 -27.75 -31.33
CA PRO A 229 -15.21 -28.48 -30.99
C PRO A 229 -16.38 -27.54 -30.66
N GLN A 230 -17.57 -27.81 -31.21
CA GLN A 230 -18.77 -27.01 -30.94
C GLN A 230 -19.17 -27.02 -29.45
N PRO A 231 -19.41 -25.84 -28.83
CA PRO A 231 -19.94 -25.78 -27.47
C PRO A 231 -21.46 -26.00 -27.49
N THR A 232 -21.88 -27.22 -27.15
CA THR A 232 -23.29 -27.52 -26.84
C THR A 232 -23.58 -27.20 -25.38
N SER A 233 -24.70 -26.49 -25.18
CA SER A 233 -25.40 -26.18 -23.91
C SER A 233 -25.09 -24.81 -23.27
N ARG A 234 -26.05 -23.89 -23.47
CA ARG A 234 -26.27 -22.69 -22.64
C ARG A 234 -26.73 -23.16 -21.25
N SER A 235 -25.79 -23.40 -20.35
CA SER A 235 -26.07 -23.56 -18.93
C SER A 235 -26.26 -22.20 -18.26
N ASP A 236 -27.24 -22.11 -17.35
CA ASP A 236 -27.58 -20.94 -16.52
C ASP A 236 -26.37 -20.11 -16.08
N THR A 237 -26.23 -18.91 -16.64
CA THR A 237 -25.14 -17.98 -16.33
C THR A 237 -25.32 -17.26 -14.98
N SER A 238 -26.49 -17.37 -14.34
CA SER A 238 -26.84 -16.59 -13.14
C SER A 238 -26.11 -17.03 -11.87
N HIS A 239 -25.66 -18.29 -11.75
CA HIS A 239 -24.88 -18.76 -10.60
C HIS A 239 -23.39 -18.49 -10.69
N GLY A 240 -22.85 -18.19 -11.88
CA GLY A 240 -21.44 -17.83 -12.05
C GLY A 240 -21.08 -16.48 -11.43
N PHE A 241 -22.06 -15.57 -11.28
CA PHE A 241 -21.76 -14.19 -10.88
C PHE A 241 -21.44 -14.00 -9.38
N GLN A 242 -21.76 -14.94 -8.50
CA GLN A 242 -21.41 -14.77 -7.08
C GLN A 242 -19.98 -15.21 -6.76
N HIS A 243 -19.39 -16.06 -7.60
CA HIS A 243 -18.05 -16.60 -7.34
C HIS A 243 -16.95 -15.55 -7.59
N TRP A 244 -17.10 -14.68 -8.60
CA TRP A 244 -16.06 -13.70 -8.92
C TRP A 244 -15.86 -12.64 -7.84
N ARG A 245 -16.89 -12.30 -7.06
CA ARG A 245 -16.74 -11.30 -5.98
C ARG A 245 -15.74 -11.69 -4.90
N GLN A 246 -15.46 -12.98 -4.73
CA GLN A 246 -14.49 -13.46 -3.75
C GLN A 246 -13.05 -13.48 -4.31
N ASP A 247 -12.88 -13.29 -5.61
CA ASP A 247 -11.61 -13.42 -6.31
C ASP A 247 -11.19 -12.15 -7.05
N CYS A 248 -11.65 -10.99 -6.58
CA CYS A 248 -11.26 -9.68 -7.08
C CYS A 248 -10.69 -8.82 -5.95
N PHE A 249 -9.80 -7.89 -6.30
CA PHE A 249 -9.32 -6.84 -5.43
C PHE A 249 -10.05 -5.53 -5.71
N ARG A 250 -10.34 -4.77 -4.66
CA ARG A 250 -10.95 -3.43 -4.78
C ARG A 250 -9.92 -2.43 -5.30
N VAL A 251 -10.42 -1.34 -5.90
CA VAL A 251 -9.58 -0.22 -6.38
C VAL A 251 -8.59 0.27 -5.31
N ASP A 252 -9.02 0.42 -4.06
CA ASP A 252 -8.17 0.86 -2.94
C ASP A 252 -6.95 -0.07 -2.75
N THR A 253 -7.17 -1.37 -2.83
CA THR A 253 -6.12 -2.40 -2.75
C THR A 253 -5.15 -2.33 -3.93
N VAL A 254 -5.65 -2.01 -5.13
CA VAL A 254 -4.82 -1.80 -6.31
C VAL A 254 -4.00 -0.50 -6.19
N MET A 255 -4.54 0.53 -5.55
CA MET A 255 -3.80 1.76 -5.25
C MET A 255 -2.68 1.51 -4.24
N ALA A 256 -2.92 0.64 -3.24
CA ALA A 256 -1.88 0.18 -2.34
C ALA A 256 -0.76 -0.57 -3.09
N LEU A 257 -1.12 -1.42 -4.08
CA LEU A 257 -0.14 -2.07 -4.96
C LEU A 257 0.67 -1.05 -5.77
N HIS A 258 0.02 -0.04 -6.36
CA HIS A 258 0.69 1.04 -7.10
C HIS A 258 1.74 1.75 -6.22
N GLY A 259 1.36 2.12 -5.00
CA GLY A 259 2.25 2.76 -4.03
C GLY A 259 3.40 1.87 -3.60
N LEU A 260 3.14 0.57 -3.35
CA LEU A 260 4.15 -0.42 -2.96
C LEU A 260 5.19 -0.64 -4.07
N LEU A 261 4.75 -0.64 -5.33
CA LEU A 261 5.63 -0.76 -6.48
C LEU A 261 6.31 0.56 -6.86
N GLN A 262 5.92 1.68 -6.22
CA GLN A 262 6.37 3.03 -6.54
C GLN A 262 6.26 3.32 -8.04
N ALA A 263 5.18 2.86 -8.68
CA ALA A 263 5.04 2.88 -10.13
C ALA A 263 5.07 4.30 -10.72
N GLU A 264 4.59 5.30 -9.97
CA GLU A 264 4.71 6.71 -10.36
C GLU A 264 6.16 7.19 -10.36
N VAL A 265 6.93 6.87 -9.32
CA VAL A 265 8.33 7.31 -9.19
C VAL A 265 9.23 6.60 -10.21
N LEU A 266 9.02 5.30 -10.40
CA LEU A 266 9.89 4.46 -11.24
C LEU A 266 9.50 4.49 -12.72
N GLN A 267 8.21 4.60 -13.04
CA GLN A 267 7.69 4.46 -14.41
C GLN A 267 6.90 5.67 -14.89
N GLY A 268 6.64 6.67 -14.03
CA GLY A 268 5.82 7.83 -14.38
C GLY A 268 4.35 7.50 -14.58
N ILE A 269 3.89 6.31 -14.14
CA ILE A 269 2.51 5.87 -14.31
C ILE A 269 1.68 6.39 -13.13
N SER A 270 0.69 7.22 -13.41
CA SER A 270 -0.23 7.71 -12.39
C SER A 270 -1.09 6.58 -11.81
N PRO A 271 -1.64 6.73 -10.59
CA PRO A 271 -2.50 5.71 -10.00
C PRO A 271 -3.69 5.33 -10.89
N GLN A 272 -4.32 6.33 -11.52
CA GLN A 272 -5.45 6.12 -12.45
C GLN A 272 -5.04 5.34 -13.69
N ALA A 273 -3.93 5.72 -14.35
CA ALA A 273 -3.45 5.01 -15.52
C ALA A 273 -3.06 3.56 -15.19
N PHE A 274 -2.48 3.34 -14.01
CA PHE A 274 -2.17 2.00 -13.54
C PHE A 274 -3.43 1.13 -13.36
N TYR A 275 -4.48 1.69 -12.77
CA TYR A 275 -5.77 1.01 -12.64
C TYR A 275 -6.38 0.68 -14.01
N GLU A 276 -6.43 1.66 -14.92
CA GLU A 276 -6.97 1.49 -16.27
C GLU A 276 -6.24 0.42 -17.07
N LEU A 277 -4.90 0.32 -16.92
CA LEU A 277 -4.12 -0.75 -17.54
C LEU A 277 -4.53 -2.14 -17.05
N LEU A 278 -4.77 -2.29 -15.73
CA LEU A 278 -5.22 -3.56 -15.15
C LEU A 278 -6.68 -3.87 -15.53
N GLN A 279 -7.53 -2.85 -15.64
CA GLN A 279 -8.90 -3.00 -16.11
C GLN A 279 -8.93 -3.45 -17.58
N CYS A 280 -8.17 -2.78 -18.45
CA CYS A 280 -8.02 -3.16 -19.85
C CYS A 280 -7.52 -4.61 -20.00
N ALA A 281 -6.49 -4.99 -19.24
CA ALA A 281 -6.00 -6.37 -19.22
C ALA A 281 -7.05 -7.39 -18.74
N SER A 282 -8.00 -6.97 -17.89
CA SER A 282 -9.12 -7.80 -17.43
C SER A 282 -10.19 -7.98 -18.50
N GLU A 283 -10.48 -6.93 -19.27
CA GLU A 283 -11.39 -6.95 -20.41
C GLU A 283 -10.84 -7.82 -21.54
N GLU A 284 -9.56 -7.67 -21.88
CA GLU A 284 -8.89 -8.47 -22.90
C GLU A 284 -8.87 -9.97 -22.58
N GLN A 285 -8.76 -10.32 -21.29
CA GLN A 285 -8.84 -11.71 -20.82
C GLN A 285 -10.29 -12.23 -20.72
N GLY A 286 -11.29 -11.40 -20.99
CA GLY A 286 -12.70 -11.76 -20.85
C GLY A 286 -13.13 -11.98 -19.40
N LEU A 287 -12.38 -11.45 -18.42
CA LEU A 287 -12.65 -11.59 -16.99
C LEU A 287 -13.53 -10.45 -16.45
N ALA A 288 -13.53 -9.29 -17.11
CA ALA A 288 -14.35 -8.13 -16.78
C ALA A 288 -15.19 -7.73 -18.01
N PRO A 289 -16.48 -8.12 -18.09
CA PRO A 289 -17.33 -7.72 -19.21
C PRO A 289 -17.68 -6.22 -19.15
N LEU A 290 -17.57 -5.53 -20.30
CA LEU A 290 -17.83 -4.09 -20.46
C LEU A 290 -19.22 -3.61 -20.03
N GLN A 291 -20.17 -4.53 -19.84
CA GLN A 291 -21.55 -4.18 -19.47
C GLN A 291 -21.80 -4.21 -17.97
N ASP A 292 -20.85 -4.68 -17.16
CA ASP A 292 -21.02 -4.79 -15.71
C ASP A 292 -20.33 -3.63 -14.98
N GLU A 293 -21.07 -2.55 -14.72
CA GLU A 293 -20.59 -1.36 -14.00
C GLU A 293 -20.01 -1.68 -12.60
N VAL A 294 -20.35 -2.83 -12.00
CA VAL A 294 -19.78 -3.24 -10.71
C VAL A 294 -18.32 -3.65 -10.84
N MET A 295 -17.92 -4.15 -12.03
CA MET A 295 -16.55 -4.54 -12.32
C MET A 295 -15.62 -3.35 -12.54
N ASP A 296 -16.16 -2.15 -12.78
CA ASP A 296 -15.38 -0.89 -12.93
C ASP A 296 -14.67 -0.45 -11.64
N GLN A 297 -14.85 -1.17 -10.53
CA GLN A 297 -14.16 -0.90 -9.25
C GLN A 297 -13.38 -2.12 -8.73
N LEU A 298 -13.28 -3.18 -9.53
CA LEU A 298 -12.75 -4.47 -9.12
C LEU A 298 -11.77 -5.00 -10.16
N ILE A 299 -10.59 -5.44 -9.72
CA ILE A 299 -9.63 -6.11 -10.58
C ILE A 299 -9.57 -7.60 -10.21
N PRO A 300 -9.85 -8.54 -11.14
CA PRO A 300 -9.73 -9.96 -10.89
C PRO A 300 -8.31 -10.36 -10.44
N ARG A 301 -8.22 -11.22 -9.43
CA ARG A 301 -6.96 -11.75 -8.91
C ARG A 301 -6.08 -12.38 -9.99
N PRO A 302 -6.60 -13.12 -10.99
CA PRO A 302 -5.77 -13.66 -12.07
C PRO A 302 -4.99 -12.58 -12.85
N VAL A 303 -5.57 -11.38 -13.02
CA VAL A 303 -4.90 -10.26 -13.70
C VAL A 303 -3.74 -9.72 -12.87
N ILE A 304 -3.97 -9.48 -11.57
CA ILE A 304 -2.91 -9.05 -10.64
C ILE A 304 -1.79 -10.09 -10.58
N ARG A 305 -2.15 -11.38 -10.49
CA ARG A 305 -1.20 -12.49 -10.48
C ARG A 305 -0.34 -12.51 -11.76
N GLY A 306 -0.97 -12.40 -12.92
CA GLY A 306 -0.27 -12.36 -14.21
C GLY A 306 0.68 -11.16 -14.33
N PHE A 307 0.25 -10.00 -13.87
CA PHE A 307 1.08 -8.80 -13.79
C PHE A 307 2.30 -9.00 -12.86
N LEU A 308 2.09 -9.49 -11.63
CA LEU A 308 3.17 -9.73 -10.66
C LEU A 308 4.17 -10.80 -11.14
N LEU A 309 3.69 -11.85 -11.80
CA LEU A 309 4.55 -12.86 -12.43
C LEU A 309 5.42 -12.23 -13.52
N SER A 310 4.81 -11.41 -14.38
CA SER A 310 5.51 -10.72 -15.47
C SER A 310 6.55 -9.74 -14.92
N LEU A 311 6.24 -9.03 -13.83
CA LEU A 311 7.16 -8.16 -13.11
C LEU A 311 8.36 -8.95 -12.56
N ALA A 312 8.12 -10.04 -11.84
CA ALA A 312 9.18 -10.87 -11.28
C ALA A 312 10.11 -11.45 -12.36
N GLU A 313 9.52 -11.93 -13.45
CA GLU A 313 10.26 -12.46 -14.61
C GLU A 313 11.06 -11.37 -15.33
N GLY A 314 10.50 -10.17 -15.49
CA GLY A 314 11.21 -9.02 -16.03
C GLY A 314 12.43 -8.65 -15.19
N MET A 315 12.25 -8.56 -13.86
CA MET A 315 13.35 -8.30 -12.92
C MET A 315 14.40 -9.41 -12.95
N ARG A 316 14.00 -10.67 -13.12
CA ARG A 316 14.91 -11.80 -13.35
C ARG A 316 15.83 -11.56 -14.51
N ARG A 317 15.27 -11.23 -15.67
CA ARG A 317 16.02 -11.01 -16.91
C ARG A 317 17.01 -9.87 -16.78
N VAL A 318 16.58 -8.76 -16.18
CA VAL A 318 17.45 -7.60 -15.92
C VAL A 318 18.63 -8.00 -15.04
N LEU A 319 18.38 -8.69 -13.93
CA LEU A 319 19.45 -9.03 -12.99
C LEU A 319 20.39 -10.12 -13.50
N THR A 320 19.88 -11.13 -14.22
CA THR A 320 20.74 -12.12 -14.88
C THR A 320 21.61 -11.46 -15.96
N SER A 321 21.12 -10.41 -16.63
CA SER A 321 21.92 -9.66 -17.61
C SER A 321 23.03 -8.81 -16.97
N ILE A 322 22.81 -8.27 -15.77
CA ILE A 322 23.78 -7.41 -15.07
C ILE A 322 24.78 -8.24 -14.26
N CYS A 323 24.31 -9.33 -13.66
CA CYS A 323 25.09 -10.23 -12.83
C CYS A 323 25.02 -11.65 -13.42
N PRO A 324 25.77 -11.93 -14.51
CA PRO A 324 25.85 -13.30 -15.02
C PRO A 324 26.39 -14.21 -13.92
N SER A 325 25.74 -15.34 -13.70
CA SER A 325 26.28 -16.40 -12.84
C SER A 325 27.60 -16.85 -13.45
N GLU A 326 28.72 -16.59 -12.77
CA GLU A 326 29.99 -17.23 -13.11
C GLU A 326 29.80 -18.74 -12.90
N GLU A 327 29.61 -19.47 -14.00
CA GLU A 327 29.54 -20.94 -14.03
C GLU A 327 30.86 -21.60 -13.60
#